data_AF-A0A932PF27-F1
#
_entry.id   AF-A0A932PF27-F1
#
_cell.length_a   1.000
_cell.length_b   1.000
_cell.length_c   1.000
_cell.angle_alpha   90.00
_cell.angle_beta   90.00
_cell.angle_gamma   90.00
#
_symmetry.space_group_name_H-M   'P 1'
#
loop_
_entity.id
_entity.type
_entity.pdbx_description
1 polymer ?
#
loop_
_entity_poly.entity_id
_entity_poly.type
_entity_poly.pdbx_seq_one_letter_code
_entity_poly.pdbx_strand_id
1 'polypeptide(L)'
;MSRESRRVSKACAVAVWVAVGIGWASHGLAEPPQAAKPKIGPEAKAWQASLARGIEYLRRSQAADGSYSAQAGPAVTALVVKAVLQTGQVGPDEPFVAKALRYLKGFVQEDGGIYGPESIHRNYESALGLLAFQAANRDGRYAAIVKQAEAYLKKLQWDEEEGHDRASAYYGGAGYGSKSRPDLSNTQFLMDALAASGVAADDPVMQKALVFVSRCQNLESEHNTLPFAVKINDGGFYYTPAAGGQSMAGTTDEGGLRSYGSMTY
;
A
#
# COMPACT_ATOMS: atom_id res chain seq x y z
N MET A 1 28.86 -3.12 69.21
CA MET A 1 30.23 -3.56 69.51
C MET A 1 30.73 -4.42 68.35
N SER A 2 31.90 -4.05 67.79
CA SER A 2 32.81 -4.66 66.77
C SER A 2 32.24 -5.26 65.46
N ARG A 3 32.63 -4.81 64.24
CA ARG A 3 33.91 -5.06 63.50
C ARG A 3 34.27 -6.56 63.50
N GLU A 4 34.48 -7.26 62.37
CA GLU A 4 35.55 -7.02 61.38
C GLU A 4 35.39 -7.93 60.12
N SER A 5 36.17 -7.63 59.07
CA SER A 5 36.16 -8.19 57.71
C SER A 5 37.30 -9.21 57.44
N ARG A 6 37.20 -10.03 56.36
CA ARG A 6 38.27 -10.50 55.42
C ARG A 6 37.75 -11.69 54.57
N ARG A 7 37.58 -11.55 53.24
CA ARG A 7 38.54 -11.86 52.13
C ARG A 7 39.20 -13.25 52.20
N VAL A 8 38.94 -14.09 51.18
CA VAL A 8 39.81 -15.22 50.79
C VAL A 8 40.11 -15.16 49.29
N SER A 9 41.38 -15.39 48.96
CA SER A 9 42.06 -15.18 47.68
C SER A 9 42.15 -16.45 46.83
N LYS A 10 42.39 -16.23 45.54
CA LYS A 10 42.72 -17.18 44.46
C LYS A 10 44.02 -17.96 44.72
N ALA A 11 44.12 -19.17 44.16
CA ALA A 11 45.40 -19.78 43.76
C ALA A 11 45.20 -20.65 42.49
N CYS A 12 46.07 -20.42 41.50
CA CYS A 12 46.16 -21.11 40.21
C CYS A 12 46.94 -22.43 40.33
N ALA A 13 46.54 -23.45 39.56
CA ALA A 13 47.38 -24.60 39.24
C ALA A 13 47.59 -24.65 37.71
N VAL A 14 48.84 -24.61 37.28
CA VAL A 14 49.27 -24.76 35.88
C VAL A 14 49.53 -26.24 35.63
N ALA A 15 48.88 -26.82 34.62
CA ALA A 15 49.18 -28.16 34.11
C ALA A 15 49.80 -28.02 32.71
N VAL A 16 51.05 -28.47 32.57
CA VAL A 16 51.77 -28.60 31.31
C VAL A 16 51.33 -29.89 30.63
N TRP A 17 50.84 -29.81 29.40
CA TRP A 17 50.61 -30.97 28.53
C TRP A 17 51.57 -30.93 27.35
N VAL A 18 52.37 -31.99 27.23
CA VAL A 18 53.25 -32.27 26.10
C VAL A 18 52.40 -32.81 24.96
N ALA A 19 52.39 -32.12 23.81
CA ALA A 19 51.67 -32.55 22.62
C ALA A 19 52.51 -33.58 21.83
N VAL A 20 52.01 -34.81 21.73
CA VAL A 20 52.46 -35.80 20.74
C VAL A 20 51.64 -35.56 19.46
N GLY A 21 52.29 -35.07 18.41
CA GLY A 21 51.66 -34.83 17.12
C GLY A 21 51.41 -36.14 16.36
N ILE A 22 50.17 -36.62 16.38
CA ILE A 22 49.66 -37.58 15.39
C ILE A 22 48.90 -36.75 14.35
N GLY A 23 49.51 -36.60 13.17
CA GLY A 23 48.92 -35.88 12.05
C GLY A 23 47.71 -36.64 11.47
N TRP A 24 46.51 -36.21 11.86
CA TRP A 24 45.30 -36.52 11.09
C TRP A 24 45.17 -35.45 10.01
N ALA A 25 45.43 -35.82 8.76
CA ALA A 25 45.16 -34.97 7.62
C ALA A 25 43.64 -34.73 7.54
N SER A 26 43.20 -33.60 8.08
CA SER A 26 41.85 -33.09 7.88
C SER A 26 41.70 -32.79 6.40
N HIS A 27 41.14 -33.74 5.64
CA HIS A 27 40.62 -33.43 4.32
C HIS A 27 39.47 -32.45 4.54
N GLY A 28 39.75 -31.16 4.33
CA GLY A 28 38.72 -30.14 4.30
C GLY A 28 37.72 -30.53 3.22
N LEU A 29 36.59 -31.08 3.61
CA LEU A 29 35.43 -31.16 2.74
C LEU A 29 35.01 -29.73 2.48
N ALA A 30 35.43 -29.19 1.33
CA ALA A 30 34.91 -27.93 0.83
C ALA A 30 33.38 -28.04 0.81
N GLU A 31 32.70 -27.09 1.45
CA GLU A 31 31.25 -26.96 1.26
C GLU A 31 30.97 -26.92 -0.25
N PRO A 32 30.00 -27.70 -0.75
CA PRO A 32 29.64 -27.64 -2.15
C PRO A 32 29.27 -26.19 -2.49
N PRO A 33 29.73 -25.65 -3.64
CA PRO A 33 29.47 -24.28 -4.02
C PRO A 33 27.96 -24.03 -3.96
N GLN A 34 27.54 -23.11 -3.08
CA GLN A 34 26.15 -22.76 -2.94
C GLN A 34 25.65 -22.26 -4.29
N ALA A 35 24.74 -23.01 -4.91
CA ALA A 35 24.17 -22.66 -6.20
C ALA A 35 23.64 -21.22 -6.13
N ALA A 36 24.13 -20.35 -7.02
CA ALA A 36 23.67 -18.97 -7.09
C ALA A 36 22.15 -18.97 -7.22
N LYS A 37 21.45 -18.30 -6.28
CA LYS A 37 20.00 -18.17 -6.35
C LYS A 37 19.64 -17.60 -7.73
N PRO A 38 18.64 -18.17 -8.44
CA PRO A 38 18.28 -17.69 -9.75
C PRO A 38 17.93 -16.21 -9.65
N LYS A 39 18.48 -15.40 -10.57
CA LYS A 39 18.14 -13.98 -10.67
C LYS A 39 16.71 -13.89 -11.21
N ILE A 40 15.75 -13.71 -10.31
CA ILE A 40 14.35 -13.50 -10.66
C ILE A 40 14.17 -12.02 -11.04
N GLY A 41 13.63 -11.78 -12.24
CA GLY A 41 13.30 -10.43 -12.73
C GLY A 41 14.04 -10.03 -14.01
N PRO A 42 13.61 -8.93 -14.66
CA PRO A 42 14.20 -8.47 -15.90
C PRO A 42 15.65 -7.99 -15.70
N GLU A 43 16.44 -8.00 -16.77
CA GLU A 43 17.75 -7.37 -16.74
C GLU A 43 17.63 -5.86 -16.48
N ALA A 44 18.49 -5.32 -15.60
CA ALA A 44 18.40 -3.93 -15.17
C ALA A 44 18.43 -2.93 -16.33
N LYS A 45 19.28 -3.16 -17.35
CA LYS A 45 19.37 -2.29 -18.53
C LYS A 45 18.07 -2.34 -19.36
N ALA A 46 17.51 -3.54 -19.56
CA ALA A 46 16.26 -3.72 -20.29
C ALA A 46 15.08 -3.12 -19.54
N TRP A 47 15.07 -3.23 -18.21
CA TRP A 47 14.09 -2.58 -17.32
C TRP A 47 14.13 -1.05 -17.46
N GLN A 48 15.31 -0.44 -17.28
CA GLN A 48 15.47 1.02 -17.39
C GLN A 48 15.09 1.55 -18.78
N ALA A 49 15.47 0.82 -19.84
CA ALA A 49 15.08 1.17 -21.20
C ALA A 49 13.56 1.09 -21.42
N SER A 50 12.89 0.13 -20.78
CA SER A 50 11.43 -0.01 -20.87
C SER A 50 10.70 1.11 -20.15
N LEU A 51 11.17 1.51 -18.97
CA LEU A 51 10.69 2.69 -18.26
C LEU A 51 10.85 3.97 -19.09
N ALA A 52 12.03 4.18 -19.69
CA ALA A 52 12.30 5.36 -20.52
C ALA A 52 11.35 5.45 -21.72
N ARG A 53 11.06 4.32 -22.40
CA ARG A 53 10.08 4.28 -23.49
C ARG A 53 8.66 4.60 -23.02
N GLY A 54 8.27 4.09 -21.84
CA GLY A 54 6.97 4.39 -21.25
C GLY A 54 6.81 5.88 -20.89
N ILE A 55 7.83 6.48 -20.29
CA ILE A 55 7.85 7.92 -19.96
C ILE A 55 7.77 8.76 -21.23
N GLU A 56 8.52 8.41 -22.28
CA GLU A 56 8.47 9.14 -23.55
C GLU A 56 7.11 9.04 -24.24
N TYR A 57 6.48 7.85 -24.20
CA TYR A 57 5.11 7.69 -24.70
C TYR A 57 4.15 8.62 -23.94
N LEU A 58 4.15 8.57 -22.60
CA LEU A 58 3.29 9.41 -21.77
C LEU A 58 3.55 10.91 -22.02
N ARG A 59 4.81 11.32 -22.16
CA ARG A 59 5.16 12.71 -22.51
C ARG A 59 4.49 13.16 -23.81
N ARG A 60 4.50 12.32 -24.85
CA ARG A 60 3.89 12.62 -26.16
C ARG A 60 2.37 12.53 -26.18
N SER A 61 1.79 11.71 -25.31
CA SER A 61 0.34 11.51 -25.22
C SER A 61 -0.39 12.60 -24.43
N GLN A 62 0.33 13.53 -23.78
CA GLN A 62 -0.29 14.57 -22.97
C GLN A 62 -1.12 15.53 -23.83
N ALA A 63 -2.32 15.86 -23.36
CA ALA A 63 -3.17 16.85 -24.00
C ALA A 63 -2.64 18.29 -23.83
N ALA A 64 -3.20 19.21 -24.62
CA ALA A 64 -2.79 20.62 -24.62
C ALA A 64 -3.03 21.33 -23.28
N ASP A 65 -3.97 20.88 -22.46
CA ASP A 65 -4.26 21.39 -21.12
C ASP A 65 -3.40 20.75 -20.02
N GLY A 66 -2.62 19.71 -20.34
CA GLY A 66 -1.79 18.96 -19.40
C GLY A 66 -2.40 17.66 -18.90
N SER A 67 -3.64 17.36 -19.28
CA SER A 67 -4.36 16.18 -18.85
C SER A 67 -3.97 14.92 -19.62
N TYR A 68 -4.40 13.79 -19.04
CA TYR A 68 -4.59 12.50 -19.69
C TYR A 68 -6.03 12.09 -19.47
N SER A 69 -6.77 11.83 -20.56
CA SER A 69 -8.18 11.42 -20.53
C SER A 69 -9.07 12.34 -19.68
N ALA A 70 -9.08 13.66 -19.96
CA ALA A 70 -9.84 14.66 -19.21
C ALA A 70 -11.32 14.30 -18.99
N GLN A 71 -11.94 13.59 -19.93
CA GLN A 71 -13.32 13.11 -19.84
C GLN A 71 -13.57 12.12 -18.68
N ALA A 72 -12.51 11.52 -18.14
CA ALA A 72 -12.55 10.59 -17.01
C ALA A 72 -12.19 11.28 -15.67
N GLY A 73 -12.09 12.62 -15.66
CA GLY A 73 -11.72 13.38 -14.47
C GLY A 73 -10.21 13.34 -14.16
N PRO A 74 -9.80 13.76 -12.95
CA PRO A 74 -8.39 13.94 -12.61
C PRO A 74 -7.62 12.64 -12.38
N ALA A 75 -8.31 11.53 -12.11
CA ALA A 75 -7.70 10.27 -11.66
C ALA A 75 -6.64 9.71 -12.62
N VAL A 76 -6.91 9.69 -13.92
CA VAL A 76 -5.96 9.15 -14.93
C VAL A 76 -4.70 10.01 -14.98
N THR A 77 -4.87 11.34 -14.94
CA THR A 77 -3.73 12.26 -14.92
C THR A 77 -2.89 12.09 -13.65
N ALA A 78 -3.54 11.94 -12.49
CA ALA A 78 -2.87 11.70 -11.22
C ALA A 78 -2.10 10.37 -11.21
N LEU A 79 -2.69 9.30 -11.74
CA LEU A 79 -2.04 8.00 -11.87
C LEU A 79 -0.79 8.09 -12.75
N VAL A 80 -0.86 8.79 -13.88
CA VAL A 80 0.30 9.02 -14.77
C VAL A 80 1.40 9.78 -14.03
N VAL A 81 1.08 10.87 -13.34
CA VAL A 81 2.05 11.66 -12.56
C VAL A 81 2.72 10.80 -11.49
N LYS A 82 1.93 10.08 -10.68
CA LYS A 82 2.44 9.15 -9.65
C LYS A 82 3.40 8.14 -10.27
N ALA A 83 2.97 7.42 -11.30
CA ALA A 83 3.76 6.36 -11.92
C ALA A 83 5.09 6.88 -12.49
N VAL A 84 5.05 7.99 -13.21
CA VAL A 84 6.22 8.60 -13.84
C VAL A 84 7.22 9.08 -12.80
N LEU A 85 6.78 9.74 -11.72
CA LEU A 85 7.65 10.20 -10.64
C LEU A 85 8.26 9.05 -9.83
N GLN A 86 7.50 7.96 -9.62
CA GLN A 86 7.97 6.77 -8.92
C GLN A 86 9.11 6.04 -9.65
N THR A 87 9.29 6.25 -10.95
CA THR A 87 10.42 5.69 -11.69
C THR A 87 11.77 6.28 -11.26
N GLY A 88 11.78 7.48 -10.67
CA GLY A 88 12.99 8.23 -10.37
C GLY A 88 13.74 8.79 -11.59
N GLN A 89 13.29 8.52 -12.82
CA GLN A 89 13.97 8.99 -14.04
C GLN A 89 13.64 10.45 -14.39
N VAL A 90 12.57 11.00 -13.84
CA VAL A 90 12.12 12.37 -14.08
C VAL A 90 11.68 13.05 -12.78
N GLY A 91 11.80 14.38 -12.75
CA GLY A 91 11.44 15.21 -11.60
C GLY A 91 10.07 15.90 -11.74
N PRO A 92 9.55 16.47 -10.64
CA PRO A 92 8.30 17.23 -10.67
C PRO A 92 8.37 18.52 -11.51
N ASP A 93 9.57 19.02 -11.76
CA ASP A 93 9.84 20.25 -12.53
C ASP A 93 9.99 20.00 -14.03
N GLU A 94 9.99 18.73 -14.47
CA GLU A 94 9.95 18.39 -15.90
C GLU A 94 8.69 18.98 -16.55
N PRO A 95 8.78 19.66 -17.71
CA PRO A 95 7.68 20.49 -18.23
C PRO A 95 6.33 19.77 -18.33
N PHE A 96 6.31 18.53 -18.81
CA PHE A 96 5.05 17.75 -18.93
C PHE A 96 4.49 17.35 -17.56
N VAL A 97 5.35 17.03 -16.58
CA VAL A 97 4.92 16.71 -15.20
C VAL A 97 4.39 17.95 -14.50
N ALA A 98 5.12 19.07 -14.57
CA ALA A 98 4.70 20.34 -13.98
C ALA A 98 3.36 20.82 -14.56
N LYS A 99 3.13 20.59 -15.87
CA LYS A 99 1.86 20.90 -16.53
C LYS A 99 0.72 20.01 -16.05
N ALA A 100 0.95 18.71 -15.90
CA ALA A 100 -0.05 17.79 -15.33
C ALA A 100 -0.37 18.12 -13.87
N LEU A 101 0.63 18.46 -13.05
CA LEU A 101 0.43 18.90 -11.66
C LEU A 101 -0.40 20.21 -11.61
N ARG A 102 -0.19 21.12 -12.55
CA ARG A 102 -1.02 22.34 -12.67
C ARG A 102 -2.46 22.02 -13.04
N TYR A 103 -2.67 21.09 -13.97
CA TYR A 103 -4.01 20.59 -14.29
C TYR A 103 -4.69 20.00 -13.04
N LEU A 104 -4.02 19.12 -12.31
CA LEU A 104 -4.53 18.51 -11.08
C LEU A 104 -4.86 19.52 -9.97
N LYS A 105 -4.09 20.61 -9.86
CA LYS A 105 -4.41 21.69 -8.91
C LYS A 105 -5.78 22.31 -9.14
N GLY A 106 -6.26 22.33 -10.39
CA GLY A 106 -7.60 22.84 -10.72
C GLY A 106 -8.75 21.99 -10.17
N PHE A 107 -8.46 20.81 -9.63
CA PHE A 107 -9.44 19.91 -9.02
C PHE A 107 -9.42 19.95 -7.49
N VAL A 108 -8.54 20.74 -6.87
CA VAL A 108 -8.52 20.93 -5.42
C VAL A 108 -9.76 21.72 -5.00
N GLN A 109 -10.56 21.14 -4.13
CA GLN A 109 -11.81 21.69 -3.64
C GLN A 109 -11.64 22.39 -2.28
N GLU A 110 -12.59 23.23 -1.92
CA GLU A 110 -12.58 23.95 -0.63
C GLU A 110 -12.65 23.02 0.58
N ASP A 111 -13.26 21.84 0.42
CA ASP A 111 -13.35 20.82 1.47
C ASP A 111 -12.07 19.97 1.63
N GLY A 112 -11.05 20.24 0.79
CA GLY A 112 -9.76 19.57 0.78
C GLY A 112 -9.68 18.38 -0.17
N GLY A 113 -10.79 17.94 -0.78
CA GLY A 113 -10.78 16.88 -1.78
C GLY A 113 -10.11 17.28 -3.09
N ILE A 114 -9.74 16.28 -3.90
CA ILE A 114 -9.17 16.49 -5.24
C ILE A 114 -10.03 15.72 -6.24
N TYR A 115 -11.07 16.38 -6.74
CA TYR A 115 -12.08 15.73 -7.57
C TYR A 115 -12.78 16.75 -8.49
N GLY A 116 -13.46 16.27 -9.54
CA GLY A 116 -14.30 17.13 -10.38
C GLY A 116 -15.60 17.54 -9.66
N PRO A 117 -16.10 18.78 -9.73
CA PRO A 117 -17.22 19.25 -8.89
C PRO A 117 -18.47 18.35 -8.86
N GLU A 118 -18.79 17.72 -9.99
CA GLU A 118 -19.93 16.81 -10.16
C GLU A 118 -19.55 15.32 -10.00
N SER A 119 -18.30 15.02 -9.64
CA SER A 119 -17.79 13.66 -9.55
C SER A 119 -18.48 12.88 -8.44
N ILE A 120 -18.84 11.64 -8.80
CA ILE A 120 -19.30 10.61 -7.89
C ILE A 120 -18.15 9.70 -7.43
N HIS A 121 -16.93 9.90 -7.95
CA HIS A 121 -15.73 9.07 -7.70
C HIS A 121 -14.72 9.75 -6.76
N ARG A 122 -15.22 10.56 -5.83
CA ARG A 122 -14.42 11.50 -5.03
C ARG A 122 -13.32 10.85 -4.20
N ASN A 123 -13.57 9.68 -3.60
CA ASN A 123 -12.54 8.94 -2.87
C ASN A 123 -11.39 8.53 -3.80
N TYR A 124 -11.72 7.87 -4.91
CA TYR A 124 -10.74 7.40 -5.89
C TYR A 124 -9.92 8.54 -6.50
N GLU A 125 -10.59 9.61 -6.93
CA GLU A 125 -9.96 10.80 -7.49
C GLU A 125 -9.05 11.48 -6.46
N SER A 126 -9.53 11.65 -5.22
CA SER A 126 -8.78 12.32 -4.16
C SER A 126 -7.57 11.51 -3.69
N ALA A 127 -7.73 10.19 -3.56
CA ALA A 127 -6.64 9.29 -3.18
C ALA A 127 -5.51 9.31 -4.22
N LEU A 128 -5.85 9.19 -5.51
CA LEU A 128 -4.85 9.28 -6.58
C LEU A 128 -4.23 10.68 -6.68
N GLY A 129 -5.05 11.73 -6.54
CA GLY A 129 -4.58 13.11 -6.49
C GLY A 129 -3.56 13.34 -5.37
N LEU A 130 -3.87 12.87 -4.15
CA LEU A 130 -2.96 12.93 -3.01
C LEU A 130 -1.65 12.20 -3.31
N LEU A 131 -1.73 10.96 -3.81
CA LEU A 131 -0.53 10.18 -4.16
C LEU A 131 0.34 10.89 -5.20
N ALA A 132 -0.27 11.53 -6.20
CA ALA A 132 0.45 12.30 -7.20
C ALA A 132 1.15 13.54 -6.61
N PHE A 133 0.44 14.33 -5.81
CA PHE A 133 1.03 15.50 -5.14
C PHE A 133 2.12 15.12 -4.16
N GLN A 134 1.91 14.05 -3.39
CA GLN A 134 2.90 13.55 -2.45
C GLN A 134 4.17 13.06 -3.16
N ALA A 135 4.04 12.32 -4.27
CA ALA A 135 5.18 11.92 -5.09
C ALA A 135 5.97 13.13 -5.64
N ALA A 136 5.29 14.25 -5.88
CA ALA A 136 5.89 15.49 -6.36
C ALA A 136 6.42 16.41 -5.25
N ASN A 137 6.13 16.13 -3.98
CA ASN A 137 6.33 17.02 -2.83
C ASN A 137 7.77 17.02 -2.28
N ARG A 138 8.80 17.08 -3.16
CA ARG A 138 10.22 16.92 -2.78
C ARG A 138 10.75 18.00 -1.85
N ASP A 139 10.21 19.20 -1.95
CA ASP A 139 10.60 20.42 -1.22
C ASP A 139 9.48 20.95 -0.31
N GLY A 140 8.42 20.16 -0.09
CA GLY A 140 7.28 20.56 0.74
C GLY A 140 6.27 21.49 0.04
N ARG A 141 6.46 21.86 -1.24
CA ARG A 141 5.58 22.80 -1.96
C ARG A 141 4.10 22.37 -2.05
N TYR A 142 3.81 21.09 -1.88
CA TYR A 142 2.46 20.51 -1.91
C TYR A 142 1.98 20.02 -0.54
N ALA A 143 2.72 20.29 0.55
CA ALA A 143 2.39 19.79 1.88
C ALA A 143 0.97 20.18 2.34
N ALA A 144 0.53 21.41 2.03
CA ALA A 144 -0.82 21.86 2.37
C ALA A 144 -1.90 21.06 1.63
N ILE A 145 -1.74 20.85 0.31
CA ILE A 145 -2.69 20.05 -0.50
C ILE A 145 -2.74 18.61 0.02
N VAL A 146 -1.58 18.00 0.29
CA VAL A 146 -1.51 16.63 0.81
C VAL A 146 -2.22 16.50 2.16
N LYS A 147 -2.01 17.45 3.09
CA LYS A 147 -2.65 17.40 4.41
C LYS A 147 -4.16 17.66 4.37
N GLN A 148 -4.62 18.54 3.48
CA GLN A 148 -6.06 18.76 3.29
C GLN A 148 -6.73 17.54 2.67
N ALA A 149 -6.12 16.93 1.65
CA ALA A 149 -6.63 15.70 1.04
C ALA A 149 -6.63 14.51 2.01
N GLU A 150 -5.60 14.39 2.87
CA GLU A 150 -5.60 13.39 3.96
C GLU A 150 -6.81 13.57 4.88
N ALA A 151 -7.04 14.81 5.34
CA ALA A 151 -8.17 15.12 6.22
C ALA A 151 -9.53 14.90 5.55
N TYR A 152 -9.62 15.12 4.24
CA TYR A 152 -10.81 14.82 3.44
C TYR A 152 -11.07 13.32 3.37
N LEU A 153 -10.06 12.53 2.97
CA LEU A 153 -10.18 11.07 2.81
C LEU A 153 -10.58 10.37 4.11
N LYS A 154 -10.06 10.83 5.26
CA LYS A 154 -10.43 10.27 6.58
C LYS A 154 -11.94 10.30 6.86
N LYS A 155 -12.69 11.21 6.24
CA LYS A 155 -14.13 11.37 6.42
C LYS A 155 -14.98 10.54 5.45
N LEU A 156 -14.35 9.79 4.53
CA LEU A 156 -15.08 9.02 3.50
C LEU A 156 -15.26 7.54 3.86
N GLN A 157 -14.73 7.10 4.99
CA GLN A 157 -14.92 5.72 5.45
C GLN A 157 -16.34 5.52 5.97
N TRP A 158 -16.86 4.32 5.72
CA TRP A 158 -18.10 3.88 6.35
C TRP A 158 -17.82 3.50 7.79
N ASP A 159 -18.28 4.32 8.75
CA ASP A 159 -18.08 4.07 10.17
C ASP A 159 -19.28 4.51 11.01
N GLU A 160 -19.09 4.70 12.32
CA GLU A 160 -20.15 5.08 13.24
C GLU A 160 -20.84 6.39 12.86
N GLU A 161 -20.12 7.34 12.25
CA GLU A 161 -20.68 8.63 11.82
C GLU A 161 -21.64 8.45 10.63
N GLU A 162 -21.45 7.39 9.84
CA GLU A 162 -22.32 6.99 8.73
C GLU A 162 -23.40 5.97 9.16
N GLY A 163 -23.53 5.68 10.46
CA GLY A 163 -24.53 4.75 11.00
C GLY A 163 -24.14 3.28 10.88
N HIS A 164 -22.86 2.98 10.67
CA HIS A 164 -22.33 1.63 10.59
C HIS A 164 -21.47 1.32 11.81
N ASP A 165 -21.94 0.42 12.67
CA ASP A 165 -21.13 -0.08 13.78
C ASP A 165 -20.06 -1.08 13.30
N ARG A 166 -19.16 -1.46 14.22
CA ARG A 166 -18.12 -2.45 13.92
C ARG A 166 -18.69 -3.77 13.42
N ALA A 167 -19.91 -4.20 13.75
CA ALA A 167 -20.46 -5.47 13.26
C ALA A 167 -20.92 -5.40 11.79
N SER A 168 -21.16 -4.19 11.26
CA SER A 168 -21.59 -4.00 9.89
C SER A 168 -20.56 -4.47 8.85
N ALA A 169 -21.03 -5.14 7.78
CA ALA A 169 -20.19 -5.52 6.65
C ALA A 169 -19.58 -4.32 5.88
N TYR A 170 -20.08 -3.11 6.13
CA TYR A 170 -19.58 -1.88 5.52
C TYR A 170 -18.40 -1.28 6.32
N TYR A 171 -18.32 -1.58 7.61
CA TYR A 171 -17.48 -0.85 8.56
C TYR A 171 -16.01 -0.81 8.18
N GLY A 172 -15.45 0.41 8.18
CA GLY A 172 -14.08 0.77 7.84
C GLY A 172 -13.77 0.82 6.36
N GLY A 173 -14.64 0.31 5.49
CA GLY A 173 -14.42 0.32 4.06
C GLY A 173 -14.64 1.70 3.46
N ALA A 174 -14.11 1.91 2.25
CA ALA A 174 -14.37 3.10 1.45
C ALA A 174 -14.92 2.71 0.07
N GLY A 175 -15.90 3.46 -0.41
CA GLY A 175 -16.41 3.38 -1.78
C GLY A 175 -15.95 4.58 -2.60
N TYR A 176 -16.60 4.84 -3.73
CA TYR A 176 -16.35 6.04 -4.53
C TYR A 176 -16.77 7.36 -3.84
N GLY A 177 -17.70 7.30 -2.87
CA GLY A 177 -18.19 8.40 -2.04
C GLY A 177 -19.28 7.92 -1.06
N SER A 178 -19.84 8.81 -0.23
CA SER A 178 -20.74 8.51 0.92
C SER A 178 -22.11 7.89 0.58
N LYS A 179 -22.33 7.46 -0.66
CA LYS A 179 -23.53 6.72 -1.09
C LYS A 179 -23.23 5.44 -1.85
N SER A 180 -21.95 5.14 -2.07
CA SER A 180 -21.50 3.90 -2.69
C SER A 180 -21.08 2.92 -1.61
N ARG A 181 -21.58 1.67 -1.67
CA ARG A 181 -21.08 0.60 -0.82
C ARG A 181 -19.54 0.52 -0.92
N PRO A 182 -18.84 0.17 0.17
CA PRO A 182 -17.39 0.03 0.14
C PRO A 182 -16.95 -1.15 -0.73
N ASP A 183 -15.73 -1.07 -1.23
CA ASP A 183 -15.05 -2.17 -1.90
C ASP A 183 -13.55 -2.16 -1.66
N LEU A 184 -12.92 -3.30 -1.95
CA LEU A 184 -11.52 -3.53 -1.64
C LEU A 184 -10.59 -2.61 -2.45
N SER A 185 -10.96 -2.28 -3.69
CA SER A 185 -10.15 -1.40 -4.56
C SER A 185 -10.13 0.04 -4.05
N ASN A 186 -11.29 0.64 -3.78
CA ASN A 186 -11.39 1.99 -3.23
C ASN A 186 -10.81 2.08 -1.81
N THR A 187 -10.97 1.03 -1.00
CA THR A 187 -10.35 0.96 0.33
C THR A 187 -8.83 0.89 0.23
N GLN A 188 -8.29 0.13 -0.72
CA GLN A 188 -6.85 0.06 -0.96
C GLN A 188 -6.29 1.44 -1.35
N PHE A 189 -6.91 2.15 -2.31
CA PHE A 189 -6.44 3.48 -2.70
C PHE A 189 -6.47 4.48 -1.53
N LEU A 190 -7.53 4.44 -0.70
CA LEU A 190 -7.61 5.25 0.50
C LEU A 190 -6.46 4.93 1.47
N MET A 191 -6.21 3.65 1.76
CA MET A 191 -5.11 3.25 2.65
C MET A 191 -3.74 3.65 2.10
N ASP A 192 -3.49 3.46 0.80
CA ASP A 192 -2.24 3.86 0.14
C ASP A 192 -2.02 5.37 0.26
N ALA A 193 -3.07 6.17 0.05
CA ALA A 193 -3.00 7.63 0.13
C ALA A 193 -2.73 8.12 1.56
N LEU A 194 -3.43 7.57 2.56
CA LEU A 194 -3.23 7.90 3.97
C LEU A 194 -1.82 7.51 4.44
N ALA A 195 -1.36 6.30 4.12
CA ALA A 195 0.00 5.88 4.44
C ALA A 195 1.05 6.79 3.79
N ALA A 196 0.86 7.15 2.51
CA ALA A 196 1.78 8.04 1.80
C ALA A 196 1.83 9.46 2.38
N SER A 197 0.74 9.95 2.98
CA SER A 197 0.69 11.26 3.66
C SER A 197 1.26 11.22 5.09
N GLY A 198 1.66 10.04 5.57
CA GLY A 198 2.29 9.83 6.87
C GLY A 198 1.34 9.42 7.99
N VAL A 199 0.13 8.96 7.67
CA VAL A 199 -0.76 8.33 8.67
C VAL A 199 -0.14 7.01 9.13
N ALA A 200 -0.04 6.82 10.44
CA ALA A 200 0.56 5.63 11.03
C ALA A 200 -0.33 4.40 10.83
N ALA A 201 0.28 3.22 10.74
CA ALA A 201 -0.46 1.97 10.53
C ALA A 201 -1.44 1.65 11.67
N ASP A 202 -1.16 2.11 12.89
CA ASP A 202 -1.98 1.97 14.09
C ASP A 202 -2.97 3.13 14.30
N ASP A 203 -3.01 4.12 13.40
CA ASP A 203 -4.03 5.18 13.44
C ASP A 203 -5.44 4.56 13.35
N PRO A 204 -6.42 5.06 14.13
CA PRO A 204 -7.79 4.56 14.09
C PRO A 204 -8.37 4.41 12.68
N VAL A 205 -8.08 5.33 11.75
CA VAL A 205 -8.60 5.24 10.38
C VAL A 205 -8.02 4.05 9.60
N MET A 206 -6.75 3.71 9.84
CA MET A 206 -6.08 2.56 9.23
C MET A 206 -6.60 1.26 9.85
N GLN A 207 -6.79 1.24 11.17
CA GLN A 207 -7.34 0.08 11.88
C GLN A 207 -8.79 -0.21 11.48
N LYS A 208 -9.62 0.83 11.27
CA LYS A 208 -10.96 0.67 10.67
C LYS A 208 -10.88 0.04 9.29
N ALA A 209 -10.05 0.58 8.39
CA ALA A 209 -9.86 0.01 7.05
C ALA A 209 -9.41 -1.45 7.08
N LEU A 210 -8.52 -1.83 8.00
CA LEU A 210 -8.08 -3.22 8.17
C LEU A 210 -9.23 -4.16 8.57
N VAL A 211 -10.21 -3.71 9.35
CA VAL A 211 -11.42 -4.51 9.63
C VAL A 211 -12.16 -4.84 8.32
N PHE A 212 -12.33 -3.87 7.44
CA PHE A 212 -12.96 -4.11 6.14
C PHE A 212 -12.13 -5.04 5.25
N VAL A 213 -10.80 -4.83 5.19
CA VAL A 213 -9.89 -5.68 4.41
C VAL A 213 -9.93 -7.13 4.91
N SER A 214 -9.86 -7.36 6.22
CA SER A 214 -10.01 -8.70 6.81
C SER A 214 -11.33 -9.33 6.43
N ARG A 215 -12.41 -8.55 6.38
CA ARG A 215 -13.75 -8.99 5.94
C ARG A 215 -13.89 -9.26 4.46
N CYS A 216 -12.94 -8.82 3.64
CA CYS A 216 -12.85 -9.21 2.24
C CYS A 216 -12.07 -10.51 2.02
N GLN A 217 -11.46 -11.08 3.08
CA GLN A 217 -10.70 -12.33 2.98
C GLN A 217 -11.62 -13.55 3.18
N ASN A 218 -11.54 -14.54 2.30
CA ASN A 218 -12.13 -15.87 2.50
C ASN A 218 -11.33 -16.66 3.56
N LEU A 219 -11.38 -16.20 4.80
CA LEU A 219 -10.72 -16.83 5.93
C LEU A 219 -11.50 -16.53 7.21
N GLU A 220 -12.09 -17.54 7.83
CA GLU A 220 -12.72 -17.38 9.13
C GLU A 220 -11.67 -17.08 10.21
N SER A 221 -11.91 -16.02 10.99
CA SER A 221 -11.02 -15.61 12.08
C SER A 221 -11.76 -14.70 13.06
N GLU A 222 -11.09 -14.30 14.14
CA GLU A 222 -11.58 -13.25 15.03
C GLU A 222 -11.77 -11.89 14.32
N HIS A 223 -11.18 -11.70 13.13
CA HIS A 223 -11.27 -10.47 12.34
C HIS A 223 -12.28 -10.58 11.19
N ASN A 224 -12.71 -11.78 10.81
CA ASN A 224 -13.75 -11.99 9.82
C ASN A 224 -14.70 -13.10 10.24
N THR A 225 -15.84 -12.67 10.79
CA THR A 225 -16.94 -13.53 11.23
C THR A 225 -18.15 -13.46 10.28
N LEU A 226 -17.99 -12.88 9.09
CA LEU A 226 -19.09 -12.74 8.14
C LEU A 226 -19.41 -14.09 7.48
N PRO A 227 -20.68 -14.35 7.09
CA PRO A 227 -21.08 -15.65 6.54
C PRO A 227 -20.31 -16.10 5.30
N PHE A 228 -19.71 -15.17 4.54
CA PHE A 228 -18.93 -15.50 3.35
C PHE A 228 -17.57 -16.15 3.68
N ALA A 229 -16.96 -15.81 4.82
CA ALA A 229 -15.59 -16.18 5.16
C ALA A 229 -15.37 -17.71 5.18
N VAL A 230 -16.36 -18.45 5.69
CA VAL A 230 -16.32 -19.91 5.86
C VAL A 230 -16.67 -20.69 4.59
N LYS A 231 -17.31 -20.06 3.60
CA LYS A 231 -17.87 -20.79 2.45
C LYS A 231 -16.81 -21.34 1.51
N ILE A 232 -15.67 -20.67 1.43
CA ILE A 232 -14.52 -21.10 0.61
C ILE A 232 -13.29 -21.34 1.49
N ASN A 233 -13.00 -20.41 2.42
CA ASN A 233 -11.94 -20.54 3.42
C ASN A 233 -10.53 -20.81 2.83
N ASP A 234 -10.21 -20.21 1.67
CA ASP A 234 -8.95 -20.41 0.94
C ASP A 234 -7.87 -19.33 1.21
N GLY A 235 -8.18 -18.35 2.07
CA GLY A 235 -7.28 -17.24 2.40
C GLY A 235 -7.19 -16.15 1.34
N GLY A 236 -7.84 -16.32 0.19
CA GLY A 236 -7.90 -15.31 -0.88
C GLY A 236 -8.89 -14.20 -0.59
N PHE A 237 -9.01 -13.22 -1.49
CA PHE A 237 -9.85 -12.04 -1.29
C PHE A 237 -10.96 -11.93 -2.35
N TYR A 238 -12.11 -11.38 -1.96
CA TYR A 238 -13.20 -10.97 -2.83
C TYR A 238 -13.41 -9.45 -2.79
N TYR A 239 -14.28 -8.93 -3.67
CA TYR A 239 -14.37 -7.49 -3.92
C TYR A 239 -14.97 -6.71 -2.75
N THR A 240 -16.07 -7.23 -2.20
CA THR A 240 -16.74 -6.61 -1.05
C THR A 240 -17.66 -7.61 -0.37
N PRO A 241 -17.78 -7.60 0.97
CA PRO A 241 -18.84 -8.28 1.70
C PRO A 241 -20.11 -7.43 1.83
N ALA A 242 -20.04 -6.12 1.54
CA ALA A 242 -21.15 -5.19 1.68
C ALA A 242 -22.24 -5.42 0.63
N ALA A 243 -23.45 -4.94 0.91
CA ALA A 243 -24.64 -5.06 0.04
C ALA A 243 -24.95 -6.49 -0.46
N GLY A 244 -24.69 -7.51 0.37
CA GLY A 244 -24.92 -8.91 -0.01
C GLY A 244 -23.73 -9.59 -0.70
N GLY A 245 -22.59 -8.92 -0.79
CA GLY A 245 -21.34 -9.51 -1.24
C GLY A 245 -21.16 -9.52 -2.77
N GLN A 246 -19.92 -9.36 -3.21
CA GLN A 246 -19.58 -9.45 -4.63
C GLN A 246 -18.17 -10.00 -4.82
N SER A 247 -18.02 -10.86 -5.83
CA SER A 247 -16.73 -11.24 -6.41
C SER A 247 -16.79 -11.16 -7.93
N MET A 248 -15.74 -10.63 -8.54
CA MET A 248 -15.60 -10.59 -10.00
C MET A 248 -15.23 -11.95 -10.59
N ALA A 249 -14.80 -12.91 -9.75
CA ALA A 249 -14.62 -14.31 -10.15
C ALA A 249 -15.91 -15.15 -10.01
N GLY A 250 -17.03 -14.52 -9.65
CA GLY A 250 -18.33 -15.17 -9.48
C GLY A 250 -18.51 -15.85 -8.13
N THR A 251 -19.55 -16.68 -8.05
CA THR A 251 -19.96 -17.38 -6.82
C THR A 251 -19.86 -18.90 -6.96
N THR A 252 -19.79 -19.62 -5.85
CA THR A 252 -20.06 -21.07 -5.80
C THR A 252 -21.57 -21.33 -5.71
N ASP A 253 -21.98 -22.59 -5.89
CA ASP A 253 -23.40 -22.98 -5.81
C ASP A 253 -23.96 -22.78 -4.38
N GLU A 254 -23.11 -22.91 -3.36
CA GLU A 254 -23.41 -22.64 -1.95
C GLU A 254 -23.39 -21.13 -1.62
N GLY A 255 -23.17 -20.28 -2.63
CA GLY A 255 -23.12 -18.82 -2.51
C GLY A 255 -21.85 -18.31 -1.86
N GLY A 256 -20.71 -19.00 -2.01
CA GLY A 256 -19.38 -18.52 -1.63
C GLY A 256 -18.85 -17.52 -2.66
N LEU A 257 -18.22 -16.42 -2.22
CA LEU A 257 -17.65 -15.40 -3.11
C LEU A 257 -16.25 -15.84 -3.54
N ARG A 258 -16.02 -16.18 -4.82
CA ARG A 258 -14.73 -16.75 -5.25
C ARG A 258 -13.57 -15.78 -5.05
N SER A 259 -12.45 -16.27 -4.54
CA SER A 259 -11.22 -15.49 -4.42
C SER A 259 -10.63 -15.13 -5.78
N TYR A 260 -10.06 -13.94 -5.89
CA TYR A 260 -9.34 -13.50 -7.09
C TYR A 260 -8.27 -12.46 -6.76
N GLY A 261 -7.18 -12.44 -7.55
CA GLY A 261 -6.00 -11.61 -7.27
C GLY A 261 -5.98 -10.25 -7.98
N SER A 262 -6.85 -10.02 -8.97
CA SER A 262 -6.87 -8.78 -9.74
C SER A 262 -7.93 -7.84 -9.19
N MET A 263 -7.58 -6.84 -8.39
CA MET A 263 -8.53 -5.77 -7.99
C MET A 263 -8.82 -4.77 -9.13
N THR A 264 -8.46 -5.14 -10.37
CA THR A 264 -8.79 -4.46 -11.61
C THR A 264 -10.02 -5.10 -12.24
N TYR A 265 -10.86 -4.28 -12.88
CA TYR A 265 -11.97 -4.74 -13.70
C TYR A 265 -11.50 -5.51 -14.94
#